data_AF-A0AAU5GJU2-F1
#
_entry.id   AF-A0AAU5GJU2-F1
#
_cell.length_a   1.000
_cell.length_b   1.000
_cell.length_c   1.000
_cell.angle_alpha   90.00
_cell.angle_beta   90.00
_cell.angle_gamma   90.00
#
_symmetry.space_group_name_H-M   'P 1'
#
loop_
_entity.id
_entity.type
_entity.pdbx_description
1 polymer ?
#
loop_
_entity_poly.entity_id
_entity_poly.type
_entity_poly.pdbx_seq_one_letter_code
_entity_poly.pdbx_strand_id
1 'polypeptide(L)'
;MYRLSARRSAAPRTTARRSAGRRTAVTTAAATVVAPLLLTTGAVTPAWAHGAPTDPVSRVSACSPEGGSQGSAACRAAVAANGAPFTAWDNMRIAGVNGRDREVVPDGRLCSGGLAPYKGLDLARADWPSTRLSPGATLNLTYRSTIPHTGTFKLFLTKPGYDPTEPLKWSDLPGKPFASTTDPPLRNGSYRFSAKLPADRSGHHVLYTIWQNTSTVDTYYSCSDVVFPRAKQADSGAGDGGSRETPARSEETATEKPAAEKPEPATTAPAESTEAPPADTDGADTDGADDAQAADAGSPVASTTDESGALVPLVAGGATALVLAVGAALFLRGRGRRSRIDD
;
A
#
# COMPACT_ATOMS: atom_id res chain seq x y z
N MET A 1 82.11 -74.40 36.15
CA MET A 1 81.86 -74.19 37.60
C MET A 1 82.22 -72.76 37.94
N TYR A 2 81.39 -71.98 38.64
CA TYR A 2 81.82 -70.94 39.60
C TYR A 2 80.61 -70.42 40.41
N ARG A 3 80.49 -71.01 41.62
CA ARG A 3 80.05 -70.43 42.90
C ARG A 3 79.12 -69.19 42.91
N LEU A 4 77.90 -69.41 43.40
CA LEU A 4 77.19 -68.41 44.21
C LEU A 4 78.04 -68.03 45.43
N SER A 5 78.01 -66.75 45.82
CA SER A 5 78.11 -66.37 47.24
C SER A 5 77.49 -64.99 47.45
N ALA A 6 76.36 -64.94 48.15
CA ALA A 6 75.66 -63.69 48.46
C ALA A 6 76.30 -62.99 49.66
N ARG A 7 76.20 -61.65 49.73
CA ARG A 7 76.13 -60.90 50.99
C ARG A 7 75.17 -59.72 50.85
N ARG A 8 74.27 -59.59 51.84
CA ARG A 8 73.33 -58.49 52.01
C ARG A 8 74.04 -57.30 52.67
N SER A 9 73.61 -56.08 52.35
CA SER A 9 73.54 -54.98 53.32
C SER A 9 72.29 -54.15 53.04
N ALA A 10 71.57 -53.78 54.10
CA ALA A 10 70.32 -53.03 54.03
C ALA A 10 70.50 -51.62 54.58
N ALA A 11 69.73 -50.67 54.05
CA ALA A 11 69.59 -49.30 54.55
C ALA A 11 68.11 -48.87 54.43
N PRO A 12 67.64 -47.87 55.19
CA PRO A 12 66.37 -48.00 55.90
C PRO A 12 65.12 -47.51 55.16
N ARG A 13 63.97 -47.95 55.69
CA ARG A 13 62.63 -47.44 55.39
C ARG A 13 62.49 -45.98 55.82
N THR A 14 61.92 -45.15 54.94
CA THR A 14 61.20 -43.92 55.33
C THR A 14 59.72 -44.08 55.01
N THR A 15 58.88 -43.74 55.98
CA THR A 15 57.44 -43.98 55.95
C THR A 15 56.66 -42.86 55.25
N ALA A 16 55.74 -43.28 54.38
CA ALA A 16 54.40 -42.73 54.17
C ALA A 16 54.18 -41.20 54.25
N ARG A 17 53.63 -40.65 53.14
CA ARG A 17 52.40 -39.87 53.26
C ARG A 17 51.44 -40.16 52.11
N ARG A 18 50.31 -40.80 52.43
CA ARG A 18 49.14 -40.82 51.54
C ARG A 18 48.44 -39.47 51.65
N SER A 19 48.32 -38.74 50.55
CA SER A 19 47.32 -37.67 50.39
C SER A 19 46.25 -38.17 49.42
N ALA A 20 45.20 -38.77 49.99
CA ALA A 20 43.99 -39.08 49.26
C ALA A 20 43.18 -37.81 49.02
N GLY A 21 42.45 -37.76 47.90
CA GLY A 21 41.26 -36.92 47.76
C GLY A 21 41.48 -35.43 47.47
N ARG A 22 41.39 -35.06 46.19
CA ARG A 22 40.19 -34.34 45.72
C ARG A 22 40.04 -34.45 44.21
N ARG A 23 39.18 -35.38 43.77
CA ARG A 23 38.40 -35.17 42.55
C ARG A 23 37.35 -34.12 42.91
N THR A 24 37.49 -32.91 42.40
CA THR A 24 36.46 -31.87 42.52
C THR A 24 36.25 -31.23 41.17
N ALA A 25 35.00 -31.38 40.71
CA ALA A 25 34.26 -30.51 39.81
C ALA A 25 34.90 -30.26 38.43
N VAL A 26 34.50 -31.00 37.40
CA VAL A 26 33.23 -30.77 36.66
C VAL A 26 33.17 -29.34 36.12
N THR A 27 33.78 -29.20 34.94
CA THR A 27 33.29 -28.44 33.78
C THR A 27 31.94 -27.73 33.99
N THR A 28 31.97 -26.47 34.40
CA THR A 28 30.85 -25.53 34.24
C THR A 28 31.40 -24.14 33.86
N ALA A 29 30.56 -23.32 33.22
CA ALA A 29 30.85 -21.93 32.79
C ALA A 29 31.84 -21.73 31.61
N ALA A 30 31.60 -22.40 30.48
CA ALA A 30 32.10 -21.99 29.16
C ALA A 30 30.97 -21.93 28.10
N ALA A 31 29.75 -21.55 28.51
CA ALA A 31 28.54 -21.65 27.68
C ALA A 31 27.54 -20.49 27.90
N THR A 32 28.01 -19.27 28.20
CA THR A 32 27.13 -18.13 28.54
C THR A 32 27.56 -16.78 27.94
N VAL A 33 28.13 -16.76 26.72
CA VAL A 33 28.53 -15.51 26.03
C VAL A 33 28.09 -15.43 24.56
N VAL A 34 27.70 -16.53 23.90
CA VAL A 34 27.40 -16.55 22.45
C VAL A 34 25.91 -16.26 22.13
N ALA A 35 25.06 -16.08 23.15
CA ALA A 35 23.59 -16.09 22.99
C ALA A 35 22.88 -14.73 23.19
N PRO A 36 23.36 -13.62 22.58
CA PRO A 36 22.39 -12.61 22.12
C PRO A 36 22.66 -12.03 20.71
N LEU A 37 23.59 -12.58 19.91
CA LEU A 37 23.94 -12.03 18.59
C LEU A 37 23.17 -12.65 17.40
N LEU A 38 21.91 -13.03 17.61
CA LEU A 38 21.05 -13.71 16.62
C LEU A 38 19.64 -13.09 16.49
N LEU A 39 19.41 -11.90 17.06
CA LEU A 39 18.08 -11.28 17.19
C LEU A 39 17.87 -9.99 16.37
N THR A 40 18.73 -9.72 15.39
CA THR A 40 18.65 -8.50 14.55
C THR A 40 18.34 -8.75 13.08
N THR A 41 17.92 -9.97 12.69
CA THR A 41 17.10 -10.15 11.47
C THR A 41 15.66 -9.72 11.78
N GLY A 42 15.49 -8.44 12.11
CA GLY A 42 14.17 -7.83 12.13
C GLY A 42 13.61 -7.95 10.73
N ALA A 43 12.58 -8.78 10.55
CA ALA A 43 11.89 -8.87 9.29
C ALA A 43 11.44 -7.45 8.92
N VAL A 44 11.95 -6.94 7.80
CA VAL A 44 11.39 -5.72 7.20
C VAL A 44 10.04 -6.13 6.66
N THR A 45 9.04 -6.18 7.53
CA THR A 45 7.65 -6.21 7.12
C THR A 45 7.51 -5.03 6.17
N PRO A 46 7.10 -5.24 4.91
CA PRO A 46 6.85 -4.11 4.03
C PRO A 46 5.89 -3.21 4.79
N ALA A 47 6.23 -1.93 4.96
CA ALA A 47 5.31 -1.00 5.59
C ALA A 47 4.06 -1.00 4.71
N TRP A 48 3.00 -1.62 5.21
CA TRP A 48 1.65 -1.60 4.64
C TRP A 48 1.08 -0.20 4.93
N ALA A 49 1.70 0.77 4.28
CA ALA A 49 1.22 2.13 4.21
C ALA A 49 0.20 2.13 3.07
N HIS A 50 -0.97 2.72 3.30
CA HIS A 50 -2.03 2.65 2.30
C HIS A 50 -2.98 3.84 2.30
N GLY A 51 -3.43 4.18 1.10
CA GLY A 51 -4.60 5.01 0.86
C GLY A 51 -4.82 5.26 -0.63
N ALA A 52 -6.02 5.73 -0.98
CA ALA A 52 -6.37 6.16 -2.34
C ALA A 52 -7.41 7.29 -2.31
N PRO A 53 -7.55 8.08 -3.39
CA PRO A 53 -8.67 9.01 -3.57
C PRO A 53 -10.00 8.27 -3.58
N THR A 54 -10.93 8.71 -2.72
CA THR A 54 -12.33 8.26 -2.68
C THR A 54 -13.29 9.35 -3.18
N ASP A 55 -12.84 10.60 -3.28
CA ASP A 55 -13.59 11.71 -3.90
C ASP A 55 -12.61 12.77 -4.46
N PRO A 56 -12.57 13.01 -5.78
CA PRO A 56 -13.06 12.14 -6.85
C PRO A 56 -12.49 10.72 -6.73
N VAL A 57 -13.36 9.73 -6.85
CA VAL A 57 -12.99 8.32 -6.64
C VAL A 57 -11.94 7.88 -7.68
N SER A 58 -10.90 7.18 -7.21
CA SER A 58 -9.88 6.60 -8.06
C SER A 58 -10.34 5.30 -8.72
N ARG A 59 -9.78 4.94 -9.87
CA ARG A 59 -10.05 3.65 -10.55
C ARG A 59 -9.87 2.47 -9.60
N VAL A 60 -8.76 2.45 -8.86
CA VAL A 60 -8.44 1.37 -7.91
C VAL A 60 -9.47 1.29 -6.78
N SER A 61 -9.91 2.43 -6.24
CA SER A 61 -10.92 2.47 -5.19
C SER A 61 -12.30 2.09 -5.74
N ALA A 62 -12.76 2.70 -6.84
CA ALA A 62 -14.06 2.40 -7.48
C ALA A 62 -14.17 0.94 -7.92
N CYS A 63 -13.07 0.37 -8.42
CA CYS A 63 -12.98 -1.01 -8.85
C CYS A 63 -12.48 -1.97 -7.75
N SER A 64 -12.36 -1.54 -6.49
CA SER A 64 -12.18 -2.46 -5.36
C SER A 64 -13.50 -3.13 -4.95
N PRO A 65 -13.48 -4.27 -4.25
CA PRO A 65 -14.68 -4.87 -3.66
C PRO A 65 -15.51 -3.92 -2.78
N GLU A 66 -14.90 -2.88 -2.22
CA GLU A 66 -15.55 -1.83 -1.41
C GLU A 66 -16.06 -0.63 -2.25
N GLY A 67 -15.63 -0.52 -3.51
CA GLY A 67 -15.71 0.68 -4.34
C GLY A 67 -17.05 1.06 -4.97
N GLY A 68 -18.09 0.24 -4.77
CA GLY A 68 -19.44 0.45 -5.32
C GLY A 68 -19.57 0.35 -6.86
N SER A 69 -18.48 0.41 -7.64
CA SER A 69 -18.52 0.42 -9.11
C SER A 69 -18.14 -0.92 -9.77
N GLN A 70 -18.10 -2.00 -8.98
CA GLN A 70 -17.81 -3.38 -9.42
C GLN A 70 -18.65 -3.82 -10.63
N GLY A 71 -19.92 -3.41 -10.67
CA GLY A 71 -20.87 -3.70 -11.74
C GLY A 71 -20.65 -2.91 -13.05
N SER A 72 -19.66 -2.03 -13.13
CA SER A 72 -19.35 -1.30 -14.37
C SER A 72 -18.61 -2.19 -15.39
N ALA A 73 -18.78 -1.90 -16.68
CA ALA A 73 -18.07 -2.62 -17.74
C ALA A 73 -16.55 -2.40 -17.66
N ALA A 74 -16.11 -1.17 -17.37
CA ALA A 74 -14.72 -0.84 -17.11
C ALA A 74 -14.13 -1.61 -15.93
N CYS A 75 -14.77 -1.64 -14.75
CA CYS A 75 -14.23 -2.38 -13.61
C CYS A 75 -14.18 -3.89 -13.84
N ARG A 76 -15.19 -4.49 -14.50
CA ARG A 76 -15.11 -5.92 -14.90
C ARG A 76 -13.95 -6.20 -15.84
N ALA A 77 -13.76 -5.35 -16.87
CA ALA A 77 -12.65 -5.48 -17.80
C ALA A 77 -11.29 -5.32 -17.09
N ALA A 78 -11.19 -4.36 -16.15
CA ALA A 78 -10.01 -4.11 -15.35
C ALA A 78 -9.65 -5.32 -14.47
N VAL A 79 -10.60 -5.86 -13.71
CA VAL A 79 -10.38 -7.04 -12.86
C VAL A 79 -10.01 -8.27 -13.70
N ALA A 80 -10.66 -8.48 -14.85
CA ALA A 80 -10.32 -9.57 -15.77
C ALA A 80 -8.91 -9.43 -16.36
N ALA A 81 -8.53 -8.23 -16.81
CA ALA A 81 -7.18 -7.95 -17.32
C ALA A 81 -6.10 -8.03 -16.22
N ASN A 82 -6.47 -7.73 -14.97
CA ASN A 82 -5.61 -7.86 -13.81
C ASN A 82 -5.37 -9.34 -13.43
N GLY A 83 -6.41 -10.17 -13.55
CA GLY A 83 -6.43 -11.58 -13.14
C GLY A 83 -6.89 -11.80 -11.69
N ALA A 84 -7.08 -10.73 -10.91
CA ALA A 84 -7.60 -10.76 -9.55
C ALA A 84 -8.31 -9.43 -9.19
N PRO A 85 -9.28 -9.43 -8.26
CA PRO A 85 -9.90 -8.20 -7.77
C PRO A 85 -8.87 -7.28 -7.09
N PHE A 86 -9.11 -5.96 -7.14
CA PHE A 86 -8.27 -4.98 -6.47
C PHE A 86 -8.58 -4.95 -4.96
N THR A 87 -8.23 -6.01 -4.23
CA THR A 87 -8.44 -6.11 -2.77
C THR A 87 -7.54 -5.15 -2.00
N ALA A 88 -6.26 -5.10 -2.33
CA ALA A 88 -5.29 -4.15 -1.80
C ALA A 88 -5.39 -2.78 -2.50
N TRP A 89 -6.60 -2.22 -2.59
CA TRP A 89 -6.88 -1.02 -3.38
C TRP A 89 -6.16 0.24 -2.90
N ASP A 90 -5.73 0.23 -1.65
CA ASP A 90 -5.03 1.30 -0.96
C ASP A 90 -3.50 1.17 -1.06
N ASN A 91 -2.95 0.02 -1.46
CA ASN A 91 -1.50 -0.29 -1.46
C ASN A 91 -0.81 -0.09 -2.82
N MET A 92 -1.31 0.78 -3.70
CA MET A 92 -0.71 1.04 -5.01
C MET A 92 0.54 1.94 -4.89
N ARG A 93 1.62 1.37 -4.35
CA ARG A 93 2.83 2.08 -3.92
C ARG A 93 4.10 1.58 -4.60
N ILE A 94 5.06 2.50 -4.77
CA ILE A 94 6.43 2.20 -5.19
C ILE A 94 7.40 2.79 -4.16
N ALA A 95 8.36 2.00 -3.69
CA ALA A 95 9.39 2.45 -2.74
C ALA A 95 10.57 3.11 -3.48
N GLY A 96 11.17 4.14 -2.87
CA GLY A 96 12.44 4.72 -3.30
C GLY A 96 12.37 5.61 -4.55
N VAL A 97 11.18 6.03 -5.00
CA VAL A 97 11.02 6.89 -6.19
C VAL A 97 11.73 8.23 -6.00
N ASN A 98 11.58 8.85 -4.83
CA ASN A 98 12.25 10.12 -4.47
C ASN A 98 12.01 11.25 -5.49
N GLY A 99 10.81 11.32 -6.07
CA GLY A 99 10.43 12.33 -7.06
C GLY A 99 10.84 12.04 -8.51
N ARG A 100 11.52 10.92 -8.78
CA ARG A 100 11.84 10.40 -10.13
C ARG A 100 10.64 9.71 -10.78
N ASP A 101 9.44 10.27 -10.58
CA ASP A 101 8.16 9.66 -10.95
C ASP A 101 8.13 9.22 -12.43
N ARG A 102 8.70 10.05 -13.32
CA ARG A 102 8.79 9.82 -14.78
C ARG A 102 9.84 8.81 -15.23
N GLU A 103 10.82 8.52 -14.39
CA GLU A 103 11.87 7.51 -14.66
C GLU A 103 11.41 6.12 -14.21
N VAL A 104 10.62 6.06 -13.13
CA VAL A 104 10.20 4.81 -12.48
C VAL A 104 8.88 4.28 -13.02
N VAL A 105 7.92 5.15 -13.36
CA VAL A 105 6.61 4.75 -13.89
C VAL A 105 6.58 4.92 -15.42
N PRO A 106 6.53 3.84 -16.21
CA PRO A 106 6.52 3.95 -17.68
C PRO A 106 5.22 4.54 -18.23
N ASP A 107 5.32 5.15 -19.41
CA ASP A 107 4.17 5.50 -20.24
C ASP A 107 3.24 4.31 -20.48
N GLY A 108 1.93 4.56 -20.49
CA GLY A 108 0.90 3.52 -20.56
C GLY A 108 0.75 2.71 -19.25
N ARG A 109 1.49 3.02 -18.19
CA ARG A 109 1.41 2.34 -16.88
C ARG A 109 1.19 3.28 -15.68
N LEU A 110 0.76 4.52 -15.95
CA LEU A 110 0.58 5.53 -14.91
C LEU A 110 -0.48 5.11 -13.88
N CYS A 111 -1.55 4.44 -14.30
CA CYS A 111 -2.68 4.11 -13.45
C CYS A 111 -2.50 2.81 -12.63
N SER A 112 -1.53 1.96 -12.97
CA SER A 112 -1.01 0.88 -12.12
C SER A 112 0.26 1.24 -11.34
N GLY A 113 0.91 2.36 -11.67
CA GLY A 113 2.29 2.63 -11.23
C GLY A 113 3.32 1.65 -11.81
N GLY A 114 2.99 0.93 -12.89
CA GLY A 114 3.82 -0.17 -13.41
C GLY A 114 3.75 -1.48 -12.62
N LEU A 115 2.91 -1.54 -11.58
CA LEU A 115 2.80 -2.69 -10.68
C LEU A 115 1.89 -3.77 -11.26
N ALA A 116 2.41 -5.00 -11.40
CA ALA A 116 1.68 -6.12 -11.98
C ALA A 116 0.31 -6.43 -11.32
N PRO A 117 0.12 -6.31 -9.99
CA PRO A 117 -1.19 -6.52 -9.34
C PRO A 117 -2.24 -5.42 -9.61
N TYR A 118 -1.88 -4.39 -10.38
CA TYR A 118 -2.75 -3.26 -10.71
C TYR A 118 -2.85 -3.00 -12.22
N LYS A 119 -2.23 -3.84 -13.08
CA LYS A 119 -2.13 -3.66 -14.54
C LYS A 119 -3.48 -3.47 -15.25
N GLY A 120 -4.56 -3.99 -14.69
CA GLY A 120 -5.92 -3.80 -15.23
C GLY A 120 -6.43 -2.35 -15.19
N LEU A 121 -5.83 -1.48 -14.38
CA LEU A 121 -6.19 -0.07 -14.26
C LEU A 121 -5.67 0.79 -15.41
N ASP A 122 -4.72 0.27 -16.19
CA ASP A 122 -4.11 0.97 -17.32
C ASP A 122 -4.92 0.84 -18.62
N LEU A 123 -6.04 0.10 -18.61
CA LEU A 123 -6.90 -0.05 -19.78
C LEU A 123 -7.39 1.33 -20.28
N ALA A 124 -7.09 1.61 -21.54
CA ALA A 124 -7.56 2.79 -22.24
C ALA A 124 -9.06 2.61 -22.58
N ARG A 125 -9.91 3.35 -21.88
CA ARG A 125 -11.38 3.26 -21.96
C ARG A 125 -12.02 4.59 -21.63
N ALA A 126 -13.13 4.90 -22.29
CA ALA A 126 -13.94 6.11 -22.05
C ALA A 126 -15.11 5.89 -21.05
N ASP A 127 -15.30 4.66 -20.55
CA ASP A 127 -16.42 4.26 -19.68
C ASP A 127 -16.01 3.93 -18.23
N TRP A 128 -14.86 4.45 -17.78
CA TRP A 128 -14.46 4.37 -16.37
C TRP A 128 -15.48 5.11 -15.47
N PRO A 129 -15.72 4.64 -14.23
CA PRO A 129 -16.52 5.37 -13.25
C PRO A 129 -15.90 6.75 -13.00
N SER A 130 -16.65 7.82 -13.32
CA SER A 130 -16.09 9.18 -13.36
C SER A 130 -16.88 10.20 -12.54
N THR A 131 -16.18 11.11 -11.86
CA THR A 131 -16.81 12.20 -11.09
C THR A 131 -17.02 13.45 -11.96
N ARG A 132 -18.23 14.04 -11.95
CA ARG A 132 -18.50 15.29 -12.67
C ARG A 132 -17.89 16.48 -11.93
N LEU A 133 -17.07 17.27 -12.61
CA LEU A 133 -16.43 18.48 -12.09
C LEU A 133 -16.74 19.70 -12.96
N SER A 134 -16.60 20.90 -12.40
CA SER A 134 -16.76 22.17 -13.12
C SER A 134 -15.40 22.79 -13.44
N PRO A 135 -15.16 23.30 -14.66
CA PRO A 135 -13.89 23.93 -15.02
C PRO A 135 -13.64 25.15 -14.14
N GLY A 136 -12.42 25.31 -13.65
CA GLY A 136 -12.08 26.45 -12.79
C GLY A 136 -12.73 26.43 -11.40
N ALA A 137 -13.47 25.39 -11.02
CA ALA A 137 -14.06 25.29 -9.69
C ALA A 137 -13.03 24.88 -8.62
N THR A 138 -13.44 24.93 -7.36
CA THR A 138 -12.68 24.32 -6.26
C THR A 138 -12.92 22.82 -6.27
N LEU A 139 -11.86 22.04 -6.52
CA LEU A 139 -11.79 20.62 -6.22
C LEU A 139 -11.68 20.46 -4.70
N ASN A 140 -12.50 19.60 -4.11
CA ASN A 140 -12.28 19.08 -2.77
C ASN A 140 -11.81 17.64 -2.93
N LEU A 141 -10.60 17.31 -2.45
CA LEU A 141 -10.09 15.95 -2.47
C LEU A 141 -10.34 15.28 -1.12
N THR A 142 -10.90 14.08 -1.14
CA THR A 142 -10.88 13.13 -0.02
C THR A 142 -9.97 11.97 -0.39
N TYR A 143 -8.85 11.84 0.31
CA TYR A 143 -7.92 10.71 0.17
C TYR A 143 -8.04 9.84 1.42
N ARG A 144 -8.64 8.65 1.29
CA ARG A 144 -8.76 7.69 2.40
C ARG A 144 -7.38 7.14 2.71
N SER A 145 -7.02 7.11 4.00
CA SER A 145 -5.74 6.54 4.46
C SER A 145 -6.04 5.55 5.57
N THR A 146 -5.72 4.28 5.38
CA THR A 146 -5.89 3.24 6.41
C THR A 146 -4.75 3.28 7.41
N ILE A 147 -3.55 3.67 6.98
CA ILE A 147 -2.43 4.06 7.86
C ILE A 147 -2.00 5.52 7.56
N PRO A 148 -1.81 6.39 8.59
CA PRO A 148 -1.33 7.76 8.40
C PRO A 148 0.16 7.88 8.08
N HIS A 149 0.51 8.73 7.12
CA HIS A 149 1.88 9.15 6.84
C HIS A 149 1.99 10.67 6.65
N THR A 150 3.20 11.23 6.81
CA THR A 150 3.49 12.60 6.35
C THR A 150 3.97 12.54 4.91
N GLY A 151 3.71 13.59 4.13
CA GLY A 151 4.06 13.62 2.71
C GLY A 151 3.43 14.77 1.94
N THR A 152 3.76 14.83 0.64
CA THR A 152 3.24 15.81 -0.30
C THR A 152 2.37 15.14 -1.34
N PHE A 153 1.11 15.59 -1.41
CA PHE A 153 0.19 15.28 -2.49
C PHE A 153 0.45 16.24 -3.67
N LYS A 154 0.68 15.70 -4.86
CA LYS A 154 0.83 16.44 -6.12
C LYS A 154 -0.34 16.06 -7.03
N LEU A 155 -1.10 17.05 -7.52
CA LEU A 155 -2.24 16.83 -8.40
C LEU A 155 -1.92 17.28 -9.83
N PHE A 156 -2.05 16.37 -10.78
CA PHE A 156 -1.95 16.62 -12.21
C PHE A 156 -3.30 16.36 -12.86
N LEU A 157 -3.60 17.09 -13.94
CA LEU A 157 -4.80 16.88 -14.73
C LEU A 157 -4.40 16.87 -16.20
N THR A 158 -4.73 15.77 -16.89
CA THR A 158 -4.52 15.57 -18.34
C THR A 158 -4.83 16.83 -19.14
N LYS A 159 -3.99 17.14 -20.14
CA LYS A 159 -4.07 18.34 -20.99
C LYS A 159 -5.37 18.40 -21.81
N PRO A 160 -5.78 19.59 -22.30
CA PRO A 160 -6.86 19.68 -23.29
C PRO A 160 -6.54 18.79 -24.50
N GLY A 161 -7.55 18.12 -25.05
CA GLY A 161 -7.36 17.17 -26.17
C GLY A 161 -6.89 15.77 -25.78
N TYR A 162 -6.80 15.45 -24.47
CA TYR A 162 -6.59 14.07 -24.01
C TYR A 162 -7.69 13.12 -24.53
N ASP A 163 -7.27 11.98 -25.08
CA ASP A 163 -8.15 10.91 -25.52
C ASP A 163 -8.12 9.76 -24.50
N PRO A 164 -9.24 9.43 -23.83
CA PRO A 164 -9.30 8.31 -22.89
C PRO A 164 -9.26 6.93 -23.54
N THR A 165 -9.35 6.83 -24.87
CA THR A 165 -9.21 5.57 -25.62
C THR A 165 -7.75 5.23 -25.98
N GLU A 166 -6.81 6.15 -25.70
CA GLU A 166 -5.37 5.90 -25.76
C GLU A 166 -4.78 5.62 -24.36
N PRO A 167 -3.72 4.79 -24.23
CA PRO A 167 -3.05 4.58 -22.95
C PRO A 167 -2.43 5.88 -22.42
N LEU A 168 -2.68 6.21 -21.16
CA LEU A 168 -2.22 7.44 -20.52
C LEU A 168 -0.69 7.51 -20.44
N LYS A 169 -0.11 8.64 -20.86
CA LYS A 169 1.34 8.91 -20.92
C LYS A 169 1.70 10.14 -20.10
N TRP A 170 2.97 10.27 -19.71
CA TRP A 170 3.51 11.48 -19.09
C TRP A 170 3.44 12.70 -20.01
N SER A 171 3.44 12.49 -21.33
CA SER A 171 3.18 13.54 -22.32
C SER A 171 1.80 14.18 -22.18
N ASP A 172 0.82 13.46 -21.64
CA ASP A 172 -0.56 13.92 -21.54
C ASP A 172 -0.76 14.77 -20.28
N LEU A 173 0.17 14.68 -19.32
CA LEU A 173 0.20 15.49 -18.12
C LEU A 173 1.08 16.75 -18.31
N PRO A 174 0.77 17.88 -17.64
CA PRO A 174 1.69 19.01 -17.56
C PRO A 174 3.01 18.65 -16.85
N GLY A 175 4.09 19.37 -17.15
CA GLY A 175 5.40 19.12 -16.53
C GLY A 175 5.41 19.27 -15.00
N LYS A 176 4.55 20.16 -14.48
CA LYS A 176 4.36 20.46 -13.05
C LYS A 176 2.91 20.16 -12.65
N PRO A 177 2.64 19.78 -11.38
CA PRO A 177 1.27 19.64 -10.90
C PRO A 177 0.55 21.01 -10.89
N PHE A 178 -0.78 21.00 -11.03
CA PHE A 178 -1.58 22.23 -10.93
C PHE A 178 -1.83 22.63 -9.46
N ALA A 179 -1.71 21.67 -8.54
CA ALA A 179 -1.78 21.90 -7.09
C ALA A 179 -0.85 20.95 -6.34
N SER A 180 -0.31 21.41 -5.21
CA SER A 180 0.51 20.62 -4.31
C SER A 180 0.10 20.92 -2.86
N THR A 181 0.03 19.91 -2.00
CA THR A 181 -0.35 20.06 -0.60
C THR A 181 0.49 19.12 0.26
N THR A 182 1.24 19.68 1.20
CA THR A 182 2.05 18.92 2.17
C THR A 182 1.29 18.81 3.49
N ASP A 183 1.31 17.62 4.08
CA ASP A 183 0.72 17.30 5.39
C ASP A 183 -0.71 17.88 5.62
N PRO A 184 -1.66 17.65 4.69
CA PRO A 184 -3.05 18.05 4.90
C PRO A 184 -3.64 17.39 6.17
N PRO A 185 -4.69 17.98 6.77
CA PRO A 185 -5.27 17.42 7.99
C PRO A 185 -5.92 16.06 7.73
N LEU A 186 -5.41 15.01 8.39
CA LEU A 186 -6.10 13.73 8.49
C LEU A 186 -7.27 13.85 9.48
N ARG A 187 -8.50 13.59 9.05
CA ARG A 187 -9.70 13.53 9.90
C ARG A 187 -10.55 12.34 9.50
N ASN A 188 -11.04 11.57 10.47
CA ASN A 188 -11.91 10.40 10.27
C ASN A 188 -11.34 9.37 9.25
N GLY A 189 -10.01 9.15 9.30
CA GLY A 189 -9.30 8.24 8.39
C GLY A 189 -9.19 8.76 6.96
N SER A 190 -9.20 10.08 6.73
CA SER A 190 -8.97 10.65 5.39
C SER A 190 -8.25 11.99 5.45
N TYR A 191 -7.33 12.22 4.52
CA TYR A 191 -6.81 13.55 4.24
C TYR A 191 -7.86 14.31 3.45
N ARG A 192 -8.09 15.56 3.84
CA ARG A 192 -9.05 16.45 3.19
C ARG A 192 -8.38 17.79 2.90
N PHE A 193 -8.35 18.17 1.63
CA PHE A 193 -7.78 19.43 1.16
C PHE A 193 -8.45 19.85 -0.14
N SER A 194 -8.22 21.10 -0.56
CA SER A 194 -8.84 21.67 -1.74
C SER A 194 -7.82 22.30 -2.68
N ALA A 195 -8.19 22.36 -3.97
CA ALA A 195 -7.36 22.89 -5.04
C ALA A 195 -8.21 23.62 -6.07
N LYS A 196 -7.63 24.63 -6.75
CA LYS A 196 -8.28 25.29 -7.89
C LYS A 196 -8.07 24.45 -9.15
N LEU A 197 -9.15 24.01 -9.79
CA LEU A 197 -9.06 23.27 -11.06
C LEU A 197 -8.61 24.20 -12.20
N PRO A 198 -7.90 23.68 -13.22
CA PRO A 198 -7.73 24.38 -14.49
C PRO A 198 -9.10 24.74 -15.11
N ALA A 199 -9.20 25.91 -15.73
CA ALA A 199 -10.43 26.43 -16.32
C ALA A 199 -10.65 26.02 -17.79
N ASP A 200 -9.61 25.51 -18.43
CA ASP A 200 -9.47 25.12 -19.83
C ASP A 200 -9.73 23.61 -20.05
N ARG A 201 -10.63 23.00 -19.26
CA ARG A 201 -10.92 21.56 -19.30
C ARG A 201 -12.36 21.29 -19.71
N SER A 202 -12.55 20.29 -20.56
CA SER A 202 -13.88 19.94 -21.08
C SER A 202 -13.88 18.48 -21.57
N GLY A 203 -14.97 17.75 -21.35
CA GLY A 203 -15.01 16.31 -21.63
C GLY A 203 -14.31 15.48 -20.56
N HIS A 204 -13.86 14.29 -20.94
CA HIS A 204 -13.27 13.30 -20.03
C HIS A 204 -11.77 13.57 -19.81
N HIS A 205 -11.33 13.49 -18.55
CA HIS A 205 -9.95 13.73 -18.13
C HIS A 205 -9.57 12.79 -17.00
N VAL A 206 -8.28 12.45 -16.88
CA VAL A 206 -7.73 11.79 -15.68
C VAL A 206 -7.11 12.83 -14.76
N LEU A 207 -7.58 12.87 -13.51
CA LEU A 207 -6.92 13.49 -12.36
C LEU A 207 -5.89 12.48 -11.81
N TYR A 208 -4.60 12.78 -11.99
CA TYR A 208 -3.52 11.93 -11.53
C TYR A 208 -2.96 12.48 -10.21
N THR A 209 -3.06 11.67 -9.17
CA THR A 209 -2.61 11.99 -7.80
C THR A 209 -1.34 11.22 -7.50
N ILE A 210 -0.30 11.94 -7.07
CA ILE A 210 0.93 11.35 -6.51
C ILE A 210 1.00 11.75 -5.05
N TRP A 211 1.09 10.79 -4.13
CA TRP A 211 1.39 11.05 -2.72
C TRP A 211 2.80 10.55 -2.42
N GLN A 212 3.76 11.47 -2.34
CA GLN A 212 5.14 11.17 -1.99
C GLN A 212 5.31 11.31 -0.48
N ASN A 213 5.60 10.21 0.20
CA ASN A 213 5.78 10.22 1.65
C ASN A 213 7.10 10.91 2.05
N THR A 214 7.10 11.42 3.28
CA THR A 214 8.30 11.90 4.00
C THR A 214 8.59 11.10 5.26
N SER A 215 7.58 10.41 5.84
CA SER A 215 7.79 9.46 6.95
C SER A 215 8.14 8.03 6.50
N THR A 216 8.01 7.73 5.20
CA THR A 216 8.51 6.50 4.57
C THR A 216 9.15 6.82 3.23
N VAL A 217 9.80 5.84 2.60
CA VAL A 217 10.38 5.97 1.25
C VAL A 217 9.36 5.77 0.13
N ASP A 218 8.09 5.57 0.46
CA ASP A 218 7.06 5.16 -0.49
C ASP A 218 6.45 6.34 -1.26
N THR A 219 5.97 6.06 -2.47
CA THR A 219 5.18 6.99 -3.27
C THR A 219 3.96 6.26 -3.83
N TYR A 220 2.77 6.81 -3.62
CA TYR A 220 1.49 6.28 -4.08
C TYR A 220 1.07 6.99 -5.35
N TYR A 221 0.44 6.22 -6.23
CA TYR A 221 -0.14 6.71 -7.46
C TYR A 221 -1.65 6.46 -7.45
N SER A 222 -2.41 7.28 -8.17
CA SER A 222 -3.85 7.07 -8.37
C SER A 222 -4.35 7.86 -9.57
N CYS A 223 -5.12 7.20 -10.43
CA CYS A 223 -5.94 7.84 -11.46
C CYS A 223 -7.38 7.93 -10.95
N SER A 224 -7.96 9.14 -10.95
CA SER A 224 -9.40 9.35 -10.80
C SER A 224 -9.95 9.92 -12.11
N ASP A 225 -10.92 9.25 -12.72
CA ASP A 225 -11.55 9.72 -13.95
C ASP A 225 -12.58 10.81 -13.62
N VAL A 226 -12.55 11.88 -14.39
CA VAL A 226 -13.39 13.06 -14.16
C VAL A 226 -13.96 13.59 -15.46
N VAL A 227 -15.20 14.08 -15.42
CA VAL A 227 -15.89 14.62 -16.59
C VAL A 227 -16.30 16.07 -16.38
N PHE A 228 -15.81 16.93 -17.26
CA PHE A 228 -16.14 18.35 -17.30
C PHE A 228 -17.22 18.59 -18.36
N PRO A 229 -18.25 19.41 -18.09
CA PRO A 229 -19.18 19.86 -19.12
C PRO A 229 -18.42 20.41 -20.32
N ARG A 230 -18.80 19.96 -21.53
CA ARG A 230 -18.38 20.67 -22.74
C ARG A 230 -19.02 22.05 -22.72
N ALA A 231 -18.26 23.08 -23.10
CA ALA A 231 -18.86 24.38 -23.37
C ALA A 231 -20.01 24.15 -24.36
N LYS A 232 -21.19 24.70 -24.07
CA LYS A 232 -22.22 24.79 -25.10
C LYS A 232 -21.59 25.63 -26.21
N GLN A 233 -21.42 25.03 -27.39
CA GLN A 233 -21.22 25.83 -28.59
C GLN A 233 -22.39 26.81 -28.61
N ALA A 234 -22.10 28.11 -28.43
CA ALA A 234 -23.08 29.11 -28.77
C ALA A 234 -23.25 28.96 -30.28
N ASP A 235 -24.42 28.50 -30.71
CA ASP A 235 -24.74 28.40 -32.11
C ASP A 235 -24.65 29.83 -32.67
N SER A 236 -23.55 30.10 -33.38
CA SER A 236 -23.31 31.39 -34.02
C SER A 236 -24.15 31.41 -35.29
N GLY A 237 -25.48 31.42 -35.10
CA GLY A 237 -26.49 31.59 -36.12
C GLY A 237 -26.30 32.96 -36.77
N ALA A 238 -25.49 32.98 -37.81
CA ALA A 238 -25.18 34.17 -38.58
C ALA A 238 -26.36 34.53 -39.48
N GLY A 239 -27.32 35.27 -38.90
CA GLY A 239 -28.20 36.22 -39.58
C GLY A 239 -29.30 35.67 -40.48
N ASP A 240 -30.54 36.01 -40.12
CA ASP A 240 -31.33 36.86 -41.02
C ASP A 240 -31.95 38.01 -40.22
N GLY A 241 -32.13 39.17 -40.87
CA GLY A 241 -32.57 40.42 -40.25
C GLY A 241 -34.09 40.57 -40.24
N GLY A 242 -34.72 40.27 -39.10
CA GLY A 242 -36.15 40.51 -38.87
C GLY A 242 -36.40 41.66 -37.88
N SER A 243 -37.11 42.71 -38.31
CA SER A 243 -37.38 43.89 -37.48
C SER A 243 -38.27 43.61 -36.26
N ARG A 244 -37.84 44.15 -35.11
CA ARG A 244 -38.63 44.82 -34.07
C ARG A 244 -40.15 44.60 -34.10
N GLU A 245 -40.65 43.84 -33.11
CA GLU A 245 -41.91 44.21 -32.44
C GLU A 245 -41.94 43.74 -30.97
N THR A 246 -42.20 44.68 -30.07
CA THR A 246 -42.54 44.41 -28.65
C THR A 246 -44.05 44.28 -28.51
N PRO A 247 -44.51 43.40 -27.62
CA PRO A 247 -45.62 43.76 -26.75
C PRO A 247 -45.25 43.66 -25.26
N ALA A 248 -46.13 44.23 -24.43
CA ALA A 248 -45.83 44.65 -23.07
C ALA A 248 -46.11 43.59 -21.98
N ARG A 249 -45.58 43.92 -20.81
CA ARG A 249 -45.86 43.33 -19.48
C ARG A 249 -47.35 43.32 -19.15
N SER A 250 -47.82 42.20 -18.60
CA SER A 250 -48.96 42.16 -17.69
C SER A 250 -48.57 41.30 -16.48
N GLU A 251 -48.65 41.89 -15.29
CA GLU A 251 -48.65 41.17 -14.01
C GLU A 251 -50.11 40.90 -13.63
N GLU A 252 -50.41 39.70 -13.15
CA GLU A 252 -51.46 39.53 -12.15
C GLU A 252 -51.11 38.38 -11.19
N THR A 253 -51.66 38.43 -9.98
CA THR A 253 -51.20 37.67 -8.80
C THR A 253 -52.36 36.89 -8.18
N ALA A 254 -52.01 35.92 -7.33
CA ALA A 254 -52.80 35.34 -6.24
C ALA A 254 -53.65 34.07 -6.54
N THR A 255 -53.32 33.02 -5.76
CA THR A 255 -54.23 32.18 -4.91
C THR A 255 -55.39 31.45 -5.63
N GLU A 256 -55.58 30.13 -5.48
CA GLU A 256 -55.97 29.46 -4.21
C GLU A 256 -55.80 27.92 -4.23
N LYS A 257 -55.95 27.28 -3.05
CA LYS A 257 -55.85 25.84 -2.76
C LYS A 257 -57.19 25.30 -2.21
N PRO A 258 -57.66 24.11 -2.63
CA PRO A 258 -57.88 22.98 -1.69
C PRO A 258 -57.26 21.68 -2.25
N ALA A 259 -56.51 20.86 -1.51
CA ALA A 259 -56.83 20.08 -0.31
C ALA A 259 -57.58 18.74 -0.56
N ALA A 260 -56.80 17.65 -0.55
CA ALA A 260 -57.12 16.26 -0.15
C ALA A 260 -58.26 15.47 -0.82
N GLU A 261 -57.93 14.27 -1.34
CA GLU A 261 -58.42 13.00 -0.74
C GLU A 261 -57.48 11.81 -1.07
N LYS A 262 -57.54 10.73 -0.26
CA LYS A 262 -56.78 9.47 -0.39
C LYS A 262 -57.78 8.30 -0.51
N PRO A 263 -57.52 7.29 -1.35
CA PRO A 263 -57.43 5.92 -0.81
C PRO A 263 -56.30 5.04 -1.39
N GLU A 264 -55.69 4.24 -0.52
CA GLU A 264 -55.06 2.95 -0.85
C GLU A 264 -56.09 1.82 -0.50
N PRO A 265 -55.76 0.53 -0.65
CA PRO A 265 -55.43 -0.19 -1.88
C PRO A 265 -56.40 -1.36 -2.12
N ALA A 266 -56.40 -1.97 -3.31
CA ALA A 266 -57.19 -3.19 -3.58
C ALA A 266 -56.31 -4.36 -4.06
N THR A 267 -56.29 -5.41 -3.24
CA THR A 267 -55.63 -6.70 -3.50
C THR A 267 -56.45 -7.57 -4.46
N THR A 268 -55.84 -8.24 -5.42
CA THR A 268 -56.38 -9.51 -5.96
C THR A 268 -55.31 -10.36 -6.68
N ALA A 269 -55.20 -11.63 -6.27
CA ALA A 269 -54.69 -12.76 -7.06
C ALA A 269 -55.92 -13.64 -7.45
N PRO A 270 -55.85 -14.57 -8.44
CA PRO A 270 -55.05 -15.82 -8.41
C PRO A 270 -54.30 -16.03 -9.76
N ALA A 271 -53.82 -17.20 -10.23
CA ALA A 271 -53.93 -18.62 -9.81
C ALA A 271 -52.69 -19.45 -10.23
N GLU A 272 -52.73 -20.77 -10.01
CA GLU A 272 -51.69 -21.76 -10.35
C GLU A 272 -51.98 -22.55 -11.66
N SER A 273 -50.91 -23.09 -12.28
CA SER A 273 -50.78 -24.40 -12.96
C SER A 273 -49.34 -24.45 -13.52
N THR A 274 -48.38 -25.28 -13.06
CA THR A 274 -48.30 -26.75 -13.06
C THR A 274 -48.31 -27.35 -14.46
N GLU A 275 -47.15 -27.77 -15.00
CA GLU A 275 -46.93 -29.11 -15.60
C GLU A 275 -45.44 -29.40 -15.94
N ALA A 276 -45.01 -30.67 -15.79
CA ALA A 276 -43.81 -31.35 -16.30
C ALA A 276 -43.90 -32.86 -15.95
N PRO A 277 -43.10 -33.81 -16.48
CA PRO A 277 -42.32 -33.91 -17.73
C PRO A 277 -42.80 -35.14 -18.58
N PRO A 278 -42.04 -35.74 -19.55
CA PRO A 278 -40.85 -36.62 -19.33
C PRO A 278 -39.65 -36.24 -20.25
N ALA A 279 -38.38 -36.64 -20.07
CA ALA A 279 -37.67 -37.83 -19.56
C ALA A 279 -37.42 -38.96 -20.60
N ASP A 280 -36.14 -39.10 -21.01
CA ASP A 280 -35.37 -40.30 -21.44
C ASP A 280 -33.90 -39.79 -21.68
N THR A 281 -32.77 -40.29 -21.14
CA THR A 281 -32.08 -41.63 -21.22
C THR A 281 -31.69 -42.01 -22.67
N ASP A 282 -30.48 -42.46 -23.03
CA ASP A 282 -29.17 -42.74 -22.41
C ASP A 282 -28.07 -42.31 -23.44
N GLY A 283 -26.75 -42.28 -23.23
CA GLY A 283 -25.86 -42.61 -22.10
C GLY A 283 -24.38 -42.43 -22.53
N ALA A 284 -23.45 -42.68 -21.59
CA ALA A 284 -22.17 -43.43 -21.73
C ALA A 284 -21.27 -43.25 -22.99
N ASP A 285 -19.94 -43.12 -22.91
CA ASP A 285 -19.01 -43.43 -21.81
C ASP A 285 -17.60 -42.82 -22.03
N THR A 286 -16.82 -42.72 -20.93
CA THR A 286 -15.34 -42.81 -20.79
C THR A 286 -14.36 -41.99 -21.68
N ASP A 287 -13.13 -41.64 -21.28
CA ASP A 287 -12.35 -41.80 -20.04
C ASP A 287 -11.25 -40.71 -19.98
N GLY A 288 -10.68 -40.42 -18.81
CA GLY A 288 -9.46 -39.58 -18.73
C GLY A 288 -9.28 -38.80 -17.43
N ALA A 289 -8.96 -39.48 -16.33
CA ALA A 289 -8.56 -38.84 -15.07
C ALA A 289 -7.10 -38.35 -15.10
N ASP A 290 -6.82 -37.25 -14.40
CA ASP A 290 -5.62 -37.16 -13.55
C ASP A 290 -5.82 -36.12 -12.43
N ASP A 291 -5.17 -36.35 -11.29
CA ASP A 291 -5.60 -35.82 -9.99
C ASP A 291 -5.31 -34.33 -9.71
N ALA A 292 -6.22 -33.71 -8.95
CA ALA A 292 -6.05 -32.36 -8.42
C ALA A 292 -5.39 -32.37 -7.03
N GLN A 293 -4.14 -31.89 -6.95
CA GLN A 293 -3.52 -31.52 -5.67
C GLN A 293 -3.63 -30.01 -5.46
N ALA A 294 -4.59 -29.57 -4.64
CA ALA A 294 -4.70 -28.17 -4.24
C ALA A 294 -3.51 -27.77 -3.33
N ALA A 295 -2.84 -26.67 -3.66
CA ALA A 295 -1.78 -26.08 -2.84
C ALA A 295 -2.05 -24.61 -2.55
N ASP A 296 -2.22 -24.38 -1.25
CA ASP A 296 -2.35 -23.17 -0.43
C ASP A 296 -1.83 -21.82 -0.97
N ALA A 297 -2.46 -20.74 -0.49
CA ALA A 297 -2.16 -19.36 -0.87
C ALA A 297 -1.29 -18.65 0.17
N GLY A 298 -0.15 -18.09 -0.27
CA GLY A 298 0.55 -17.03 0.46
C GLY A 298 2.01 -17.29 0.79
N SER A 299 2.91 -16.87 -0.11
CA SER A 299 4.28 -16.48 0.25
C SER A 299 4.85 -15.53 -0.81
N PRO A 300 5.60 -14.48 -0.43
CA PRO A 300 6.11 -13.48 -1.36
C PRO A 300 7.38 -13.98 -2.08
N VAL A 301 7.39 -13.91 -3.41
CA VAL A 301 8.58 -14.17 -4.22
C VAL A 301 9.42 -12.88 -4.38
N ALA A 302 10.55 -12.83 -3.69
CA ALA A 302 11.58 -11.84 -3.97
C ALA A 302 12.39 -12.29 -5.19
N SER A 303 12.39 -11.48 -6.26
CA SER A 303 13.28 -11.70 -7.40
C SER A 303 14.67 -11.16 -7.06
N THR A 304 15.63 -12.04 -6.78
CA THR A 304 17.05 -11.68 -6.71
C THR A 304 17.71 -11.97 -8.06
N THR A 305 18.21 -10.94 -8.72
CA THR A 305 19.26 -11.06 -9.73
C THR A 305 20.61 -10.86 -9.07
N ASP A 306 21.50 -11.84 -9.21
CA ASP A 306 22.89 -11.73 -8.78
C ASP A 306 23.63 -10.67 -9.61
N GLU A 307 24.37 -9.80 -8.93
CA GLU A 307 25.66 -9.27 -9.40
C GLU A 307 26.45 -8.70 -8.21
N SER A 308 27.78 -8.69 -8.33
CA SER A 308 28.69 -8.69 -7.18
C SER A 308 29.00 -7.29 -6.63
N GLY A 309 28.97 -7.11 -5.31
CA GLY A 309 29.39 -5.83 -4.71
C GLY A 309 29.35 -5.80 -3.18
N ALA A 310 30.39 -6.28 -2.52
CA ALA A 310 30.55 -6.09 -1.07
C ALA A 310 31.02 -4.66 -0.74
N LEU A 311 30.36 -3.98 0.20
CA LEU A 311 30.95 -3.50 1.48
C LEU A 311 30.01 -2.55 2.27
N VAL A 312 29.63 -3.00 3.47
CA VAL A 312 29.32 -2.27 4.73
C VAL A 312 28.46 -0.97 4.70
N PRO A 313 27.25 -0.99 5.29
CA PRO A 313 26.58 0.24 5.74
C PRO A 313 27.01 0.67 7.16
N LEU A 314 27.29 1.97 7.34
CA LEU A 314 27.33 2.59 8.67
C LEU A 314 25.92 2.57 9.30
N VAL A 315 25.76 1.96 10.46
CA VAL A 315 24.52 2.08 11.26
C VAL A 315 24.67 3.23 12.25
N ALA A 316 24.21 4.41 11.86
CA ALA A 316 24.03 5.55 12.77
C ALA A 316 22.71 5.41 13.56
N GLY A 317 22.72 4.56 14.59
CA GLY A 317 21.58 4.30 15.49
C GLY A 317 21.76 4.96 16.86
N GLY A 318 21.55 6.27 16.96
CA GLY A 318 21.71 7.00 18.23
C GLY A 318 20.39 7.24 18.97
N ALA A 319 20.07 6.39 19.96
CA ALA A 319 19.23 6.74 21.13
C ALA A 319 19.08 5.55 22.09
N THR A 320 19.94 5.45 23.10
CA THR A 320 19.64 4.72 24.36
C THR A 320 20.64 5.14 25.44
N ALA A 321 20.19 5.98 26.38
CA ALA A 321 20.97 6.44 27.51
C ALA A 321 20.39 5.87 28.80
N LEU A 322 21.28 5.50 29.74
CA LEU A 322 20.99 4.98 31.09
C LEU A 322 20.35 3.57 31.05
N VAL A 323 20.78 2.57 31.83
CA VAL A 323 21.34 2.57 33.20
C VAL A 323 22.43 1.50 33.34
N LEU A 324 23.46 1.74 34.17
CA LEU A 324 24.16 0.80 35.09
C LEU A 324 25.59 1.28 35.39
N ALA A 325 25.74 2.12 36.41
CA ALA A 325 27.05 2.57 36.92
C ALA A 325 27.19 2.31 38.43
N VAL A 326 27.02 1.05 38.85
CA VAL A 326 27.31 0.59 40.22
C VAL A 326 28.04 -0.75 40.14
N GLY A 327 29.35 -0.77 40.40
CA GLY A 327 30.12 -2.03 40.40
C GLY A 327 31.66 -1.88 40.42
N ALA A 328 32.23 -0.78 39.90
CA ALA A 328 33.68 -0.67 39.68
C ALA A 328 34.48 0.12 40.74
N ALA A 329 33.84 0.64 41.80
CA ALA A 329 34.48 1.58 42.73
C ALA A 329 35.14 0.95 43.98
N LEU A 330 34.98 -0.35 44.23
CA LEU A 330 35.47 -1.00 45.47
C LEU A 330 36.76 -1.83 45.33
N PHE A 331 37.26 -2.07 44.11
CA PHE A 331 38.45 -2.93 43.92
C PHE A 331 39.81 -2.19 43.93
N LEU A 332 39.81 -0.84 43.94
CA LEU A 332 41.04 -0.03 43.89
C LEU A 332 41.45 0.61 45.24
N ARG A 333 40.66 0.45 46.32
CA ARG A 333 41.03 0.94 47.67
C ARG A 333 41.79 -0.08 48.54
N GLY A 334 41.98 -1.32 48.08
CA GLY A 334 42.57 -2.40 48.86
C GLY A 334 44.10 -2.56 48.80
N ARG A 335 44.82 -1.81 47.94
CA ARG A 335 46.23 -2.11 47.61
C ARG A 335 47.28 -1.09 48.05
N GLY A 336 46.88 -0.03 48.76
CA GLY A 336 47.74 1.10 49.14
C GLY A 336 48.17 1.17 50.61
N ARG A 337 48.24 0.05 51.36
CA ARG A 337 48.57 0.09 52.79
C ARG A 337 49.44 -1.09 53.28
N ARG A 338 50.72 -1.06 52.91
CA ARG A 338 51.85 -1.73 53.59
C ARG A 338 53.15 -1.03 53.17
N SER A 339 54.20 -1.14 54.00
CA SER A 339 55.55 -0.55 53.83
C SER A 339 55.72 0.93 54.20
N ARG A 340 55.73 1.25 55.51
CA ARG A 340 56.72 2.14 56.15
C ARG A 340 56.69 2.04 57.70
N ILE A 341 57.59 1.26 58.27
CA ILE A 341 58.11 1.27 59.66
C ILE A 341 59.60 0.88 59.52
N ASP A 342 60.45 1.30 60.46
CA ASP A 342 61.93 1.25 60.45
C ASP A 342 62.52 2.33 59.49
N ASP A 343 63.14 3.44 59.90
CA ASP A 343 63.90 3.81 61.12
C ASP A 343 63.32 5.00 61.91
#